data_AF-A0A7Y4Y1L3-F1
#
_entry.id   AF-A0A7Y4Y1L3-F1
#
_cell.length_a   1.000
_cell.length_b   1.000
_cell.length_c   1.000
_cell.angle_alpha   90.00
_cell.angle_beta   90.00
_cell.angle_gamma   90.00
#
_symmetry.space_group_name_H-M   'P 1'
#
loop_
_entity.id
_entity.type
_entity.pdbx_description
1 polymer ?
#
loop_
_entity_poly.entity_id
_entity_poly.type
_entity_poly.pdbx_seq_one_letter_code
_entity_poly.pdbx_strand_id
1 'polypeptide(L)' 'MASIIIARAGENGLGAPLLDSMYRLRSDVFHRRLGWEVRVDNGREHDWFDLIGPHYLVAHDGASNALGCS' A
#
# COMPACT_ATOMS: atom_id res chain seq x y z
N MET A 1 -12.75 -2.92 13.18
CA MET A 1 -13.62 -3.48 12.12
C MET A 1 -12.96 -3.15 10.79
N ALA A 2 -12.76 -4.15 9.93
CA ALA A 2 -12.09 -3.94 8.66
C ALA A 2 -13.02 -3.24 7.67
N SER A 3 -12.48 -2.26 6.94
CA SER A 3 -13.15 -1.53 5.86
C SER A 3 -12.34 -1.65 4.59
N ILE A 4 -12.99 -1.52 3.44
CA ILE A 4 -12.34 -1.48 2.13
C ILE A 4 -12.51 -0.08 1.55
N ILE A 5 -11.44 0.43 0.95
CA ILE A 5 -11.46 1.64 0.13
C ILE A 5 -10.94 1.36 -1.26
N ILE A 6 -11.52 2.03 -2.26
CA ILE A 6 -10.98 2.15 -3.61
C ILE A 6 -10.74 3.64 -3.89
N ALA A 7 -9.48 4.04 -4.04
CA ALA A 7 -9.10 5.43 -4.23
C ALA A 7 -7.69 5.55 -4.84
N ARG A 8 -7.38 6.70 -5.44
CA ARG A 8 -6.01 7.05 -5.82
C ARG A 8 -5.25 7.64 -4.64
N ALA A 9 -3.93 7.64 -4.72
CA ALA A 9 -3.08 8.30 -3.73
C ALA A 9 -3.46 9.79 -3.58
N GLY A 10 -3.79 10.22 -2.36
CA GLY A 10 -4.16 11.60 -2.06
C GLY A 10 -5.64 11.95 -2.27
N GLU A 11 -6.46 11.03 -2.80
CA GLU A 11 -7.92 11.21 -2.83
C GLU A 11 -8.54 10.98 -1.45
N ASN A 12 -9.75 11.50 -1.27
CA ASN A 12 -10.50 11.35 -0.02
C ASN A 12 -10.67 9.87 0.34
N GLY A 13 -9.93 9.46 1.36
CA GLY A 13 -9.97 8.15 2.01
C GLY A 13 -8.68 7.32 1.90
N LEU A 14 -7.78 7.60 0.94
CA LEU A 14 -6.42 7.02 0.92
C LEU A 14 -5.39 8.08 1.30
N GLY A 15 -5.41 8.45 2.59
CA GLY A 15 -4.48 9.41 3.16
C GLY A 15 -3.04 8.88 3.22
N ALA A 16 -2.10 9.81 3.39
CA ALA A 16 -0.66 9.48 3.45
C ALA A 16 -0.29 8.36 4.46
N PRO A 17 -0.86 8.29 5.68
CA PRO A 17 -0.55 7.22 6.61
C PRO A 17 -1.00 5.84 6.13
N LEU A 18 -2.19 5.74 5.54
CA LEU A 18 -2.71 4.47 5.02
C LEU A 18 -1.94 4.04 3.76
N LEU A 19 -1.58 4.99 2.91
CA LEU A 19 -0.75 4.74 1.72
C LEU A 19 0.67 4.26 2.10
N ASP A 20 1.32 4.89 3.09
CA ASP A 20 2.62 4.44 3.60
C ASP A 20 2.52 3.02 4.19
N SER A 21 1.47 2.75 4.97
CA SER A 21 1.17 1.43 5.52
C SER A 21 0.99 0.37 4.42
N MET A 22 0.28 0.70 3.35
CA MET A 22 0.10 -0.18 2.18
C MET A 22 1.45 -0.52 1.51
N TYR A 23 2.33 0.46 1.28
CA TYR A 23 3.64 0.18 0.69
C TYR A 23 4.56 -0.64 1.60
N ARG A 24 4.44 -0.48 2.92
CA ARG A 24 5.14 -1.33 3.89
C ARG A 24 4.62 -2.76 3.86
N LEU A 25 3.31 -2.93 3.83
CA LEU A 25 2.66 -4.22 3.67
C LEU A 25 3.14 -4.93 2.39
N ARG A 26 3.23 -4.20 1.27
CA ARG A 26 3.80 -4.72 0.02
C ARG A 26 5.26 -5.16 0.19
N SER A 27 6.09 -4.39 0.90
CA SER A 27 7.48 -4.80 1.21
C SER A 27 7.54 -6.06 2.08
N ASP A 28 6.65 -6.19 3.06
CA ASP A 28 6.56 -7.40 3.90
C ASP A 28 6.20 -8.64 3.08
N VAL A 29 5.27 -8.50 2.13
CA VAL A 29 4.81 -9.61 1.30
C VAL A 29 5.80 -9.92 0.19
N PHE A 30 6.06 -8.99 -0.72
CA PHE A 30 6.81 -9.28 -1.95
C PHE A 30 8.31 -9.46 -1.68
N HIS A 31 8.90 -8.56 -0.89
CA HIS A 31 10.33 -8.65 -0.60
C HIS A 31 10.63 -9.66 0.52
N ARG A 32 10.06 -9.46 1.73
CA ARG A 32 10.46 -10.26 2.90
C ARG A 32 9.91 -11.69 2.87
N ARG A 33 8.62 -11.87 2.59
CA ARG A 33 7.97 -13.19 2.63
C ARG A 33 8.18 -14.02 1.37
N LEU A 34 8.04 -13.40 0.19
CA LEU A 34 8.14 -14.10 -1.10
C LEU A 34 9.55 -14.10 -1.68
N GLY A 35 10.45 -13.25 -1.18
CA GLY A 35 11.85 -13.20 -1.62
C GLY A 35 12.04 -12.65 -3.04
N TRP A 36 11.08 -11.86 -3.55
CA TRP A 36 11.18 -11.29 -4.88
C TRP A 36 12.20 -10.16 -4.92
N GLU A 37 12.88 -10.04 -6.07
CA GLU A 37 13.81 -8.95 -6.34
C GLU A 37 13.04 -7.70 -6.78
N VAL A 38 12.43 -7.02 -5.81
CA VAL A 38 11.67 -5.77 -5.98
C VAL A 38 12.43 -4.59 -5.35
N ARG A 39 12.16 -3.38 -5.84
CA ARG A 39 12.73 -2.16 -5.27
C ARG A 39 12.07 -1.86 -3.93
N VAL A 40 12.88 -1.75 -2.88
CA VAL A 40 12.42 -1.33 -1.55
C VAL A 40 13.22 -0.09 -1.13
N ASP A 41 12.53 1.00 -0.78
CA ASP A 41 13.12 2.22 -0.21
C ASP A 41 12.52 2.49 1.17
N ASN A 42 13.37 2.61 2.20
CA ASN A 42 12.93 2.87 3.58
C ASN A 42 11.83 1.90 4.09
N GLY A 43 11.89 0.63 3.64
CA GLY A 43 10.94 -0.41 3.99
C GLY A 43 9.60 -0.33 3.27
N ARG A 44 9.52 0.43 2.17
CA ARG A 44 8.36 0.53 1.28
C ARG A 44 8.68 -0.09 -0.05
N GLU A 45 7.79 -0.94 -0.54
CA GLU A 45 7.82 -1.40 -1.92
C GLU A 45 6.86 -0.54 -2.74
N HIS A 46 7.39 0.06 -3.80
CA HIS A 46 6.66 0.84 -4.79
C HIS A 46 7.46 0.87 -6.10
N ASP A 47 6.78 0.97 -7.23
CA ASP A 47 7.38 0.95 -8.55
C ASP A 47 6.88 2.09 -9.44
N TRP A 48 7.11 1.98 -10.75
CA TRP A 48 6.75 3.02 -11.69
C TRP A 48 5.24 3.10 -11.96
N PHE A 49 4.48 2.02 -11.74
CA PHE A 49 3.02 2.06 -11.86
C PHE A 49 2.40 2.92 -10.77
N ASP A 50 3.01 2.96 -9.59
CA ASP A 50 2.57 3.83 -8.50
C ASP A 50 2.69 5.33 -8.86
N LEU A 51 3.53 5.68 -9.83
CA LEU A 51 3.74 7.07 -10.28
C LEU A 51 2.67 7.57 -11.26
N ILE A 52 1.93 6.68 -11.92
CA ILE A 52 0.88 7.06 -12.89
C ILE A 52 -0.51 7.20 -12.24
N GLY A 53 -0.56 7.22 -10.91
CA GLY A 53 -1.77 7.44 -10.12
C GLY A 53 -2.81 6.34 -10.29
N PRO A 54 -2.49 5.06 -10.01
CA PRO A 54 -3.44 3.97 -10.11
C PRO A 54 -4.53 4.11 -9.04
N HIS A 55 -5.63 3.38 -9.22
CA HIS A 55 -6.56 3.14 -8.12
C HIS A 55 -6.03 1.96 -7.32
N TYR A 56 -5.97 2.13 -6.01
CA TYR A 56 -5.69 1.04 -5.09
C TYR A 56 -7.00 0.55 -4.49
N LEU A 57 -7.11 -0.76 -4.29
CA LEU A 57 -8.08 -1.33 -3.37
C LEU A 57 -7.35 -1.68 -2.09
N VAL A 58 -7.72 -1.08 -0.96
CA VAL A 58 -7.04 -1.30 0.33
C VAL A 58 -8.05 -1.75 1.38
N ALA A 59 -7.80 -2.92 1.98
CA ALA A 59 -8.48 -3.35 3.20
C ALA A 59 -7.70 -2.83 4.41
N HIS A 60 -8.38 -2.22 5.39
CA HIS A 60 -7.73 -1.52 6.50
C HIS A 60 -8.56 -1.52 7.79
N ASP A 61 -7.92 -1.36 8.94
CA ASP A 61 -8.59 -1.08 10.22
C ASP A 61 -8.14 0.28 10.80
N GLY A 62 -8.89 1.32 10.45
CA GLY A 62 -8.57 2.70 10.82
C GLY A 62 -7.64 3.39 9.81
N ALA A 63 -7.14 4.56 10.15
CA ALA A 63 -6.55 5.48 9.16
C ALA A 63 -5.09 5.18 8.77
N SER A 64 -4.44 4.17 9.35
CA SER A 64 -2.99 3.96 9.20
C SER A 64 -2.54 2.49 9.22
N ASN A 65 -3.47 1.55 9.14
CA ASN A 65 -3.14 0.13 9.20
C ASN A 65 -3.78 -0.64 8.04
N ALA A 66 -2.98 -0.89 7.00
CA ALA A 66 -3.37 -1.69 5.86
C ALA A 66 -3.26 -3.19 6.21
N LEU A 67 -4.31 -3.94 5.88
CA LEU A 67 -4.43 -5.39 6.10
C LEU A 67 -4.27 -6.18 4.78
N GLY A 68 -4.58 -5.54 3.65
CA GLY A 68 -4.49 -6.11 2.31
C GLY A 68 -4.58 -5.03 1.23
N CYS A 69 -4.02 -5.27 0.06
CA CYS A 69 -4.13 -4.36 -1.07
C CYS A 69 -4.10 -5.06 -2.43
N SER A 70 -4.61 -4.37 -3.46
CA SER A 70 -4.53 -4.74 -4.88
C SER A 70 -4.38 -3.50 -5.76
#